data_AF-A0AA92X4G7-F1
#
_entry.id   AF-A0AA92X4G7-F1
#
_cell.length_a   1.000
_cell.length_b   1.000
_cell.length_c   1.000
_cell.angle_alpha   90.00
_cell.angle_beta   90.00
_cell.angle_gamma   90.00
#
_symmetry.space_group_name_H-M   'P 1'
#
loop_
_entity.id
_entity.type
_entity.pdbx_description
1 polymer ?
#
loop_
_entity_poly.entity_id
_entity_poly.type
_entity_poly.pdbx_seq_one_letter_code
_entity_poly.pdbx_strand_id
1 'polypeptide(L)'
;MDLCPARELARYGLFGIVATLGMDLVNFVASSAGVIGKLNLVFIGNLVNQWGQGQFLFLRPGDIPQVPHALLLGYGAHYFAGIVLALLFYYFIFSVYHPRRGALCRAVIYGLVCSLISLCLIYPSVGLGFFGSAASGPGLLVASLVNHAVYGLVLGICGIWPRRRAVCVLH
;
A
#
# COMPACT_ATOMS: atom_id res chain seq x y z
N MET A 1 24.88 13.06 -11.12
CA MET A 1 24.82 11.88 -12.00
C MET A 1 23.36 11.50 -12.12
N ASP A 2 22.68 12.12 -13.07
CA ASP A 2 21.25 11.94 -13.31
C ASP A 2 21.06 10.57 -13.94
N LEU A 3 20.48 9.66 -13.18
CA LEU A 3 19.91 8.46 -13.77
C LEU A 3 18.84 8.91 -14.76
N CYS A 4 18.77 8.26 -15.93
CA CYS A 4 17.67 8.47 -16.87
C CYS A 4 16.33 8.39 -16.10
N PRO A 5 15.39 9.35 -16.26
CA PRO A 5 14.12 9.37 -15.52
C PRO A 5 13.38 8.04 -15.54
N ALA A 6 13.45 7.30 -16.66
CA ALA A 6 12.88 5.96 -16.80
C ALA A 6 13.46 4.93 -15.81
N ARG A 7 14.77 5.02 -15.50
CA ARG A 7 15.41 4.12 -14.51
C ARG A 7 14.97 4.42 -13.08
N GLU A 8 14.70 5.68 -12.75
CA GLU A 8 14.19 6.03 -11.43
C GLU A 8 12.73 5.60 -11.26
N LEU A 9 11.89 5.82 -12.29
CA LEU A 9 10.52 5.32 -12.33
C LEU A 9 10.47 3.80 -12.13
N ALA A 10 11.27 3.05 -12.90
CA ALA A 10 11.33 1.59 -12.78
C ALA A 10 11.78 1.14 -11.38
N ARG A 11 12.78 1.82 -10.80
CA ARG A 11 13.30 1.49 -9.46
C ARG A 11 12.26 1.75 -8.36
N TYR A 12 11.62 2.91 -8.37
CA TYR A 12 10.60 3.25 -7.37
C TYR A 12 9.34 2.39 -7.52
N GLY A 13 8.96 2.05 -8.76
CA GLY A 13 7.92 1.07 -9.02
C GLY A 13 8.25 -0.31 -8.43
N LEU A 14 9.49 -0.79 -8.62
CA LEU A 14 9.95 -2.05 -8.01
C LEU A 14 9.90 -1.98 -6.48
N PHE A 15 10.30 -0.86 -5.87
CA PHE A 15 10.21 -0.68 -4.43
C PHE A 15 8.76 -0.73 -3.92
N GLY A 16 7.81 -0.16 -4.67
CA GLY A 16 6.38 -0.31 -4.40
C GLY A 16 5.92 -1.77 -4.43
N ILE A 17 6.29 -2.53 -5.46
CA ILE A 17 5.98 -3.96 -5.56
C ILE A 17 6.52 -4.73 -4.36
N VAL A 18 7.80 -4.51 -3.99
CA VAL A 18 8.45 -5.18 -2.87
C VAL A 18 7.78 -4.81 -1.54
N ALA A 19 7.40 -3.54 -1.36
CA ALA A 19 6.70 -3.09 -0.17
C ALA A 19 5.29 -3.69 -0.05
N THR A 20 4.54 -3.76 -1.16
CA THR A 20 3.23 -4.44 -1.20
C THR A 20 3.37 -5.92 -0.88
N LEU A 21 4.36 -6.62 -1.46
CA LEU A 21 4.64 -8.03 -1.15
C LEU A 21 4.98 -8.24 0.33
N GLY A 22 5.81 -7.37 0.92
CA GLY A 22 6.16 -7.45 2.33
C GLY A 22 4.94 -7.29 3.24
N MET A 23 4.06 -6.34 2.92
CA MET A 23 2.78 -6.15 3.61
C MET A 23 1.87 -7.38 3.45
N ASP A 24 1.73 -7.94 2.25
CA ASP A 24 0.89 -9.12 1.99
C ASP A 24 1.38 -10.33 2.80
N LEU A 25 2.70 -10.55 2.86
CA LEU A 25 3.30 -11.62 3.63
C LEU A 25 3.04 -11.46 5.13
N VAL A 26 3.25 -10.26 5.68
CA VAL A 26 2.95 -10.00 7.09
C VAL A 26 1.46 -10.16 7.37
N ASN A 27 0.59 -9.69 6.47
CA ASN A 27 -0.85 -9.87 6.63
C ASN A 27 -1.23 -11.34 6.64
N PHE A 28 -0.68 -12.13 5.72
CA PHE A 28 -0.91 -13.57 5.66
C PHE A 28 -0.51 -14.26 6.96
N VAL A 29 0.69 -13.99 7.48
CA VAL A 29 1.17 -14.59 8.73
C VAL A 29 0.33 -14.15 9.93
N ALA A 30 0.12 -12.85 10.09
CA ALA A 30 -0.59 -12.30 11.25
C ALA A 30 -2.08 -12.66 11.26
N SER A 31 -2.73 -12.72 10.09
CA SER A 31 -4.12 -13.16 9.99
C SER A 31 -4.27 -14.66 10.19
N SER A 32 -3.30 -15.48 9.75
CA SER A 32 -3.30 -16.92 10.05
C SER A 32 -3.13 -17.21 11.54
N ALA A 33 -2.46 -16.32 12.27
CA ALA A 33 -2.36 -16.37 13.73
C ALA A 33 -3.56 -15.75 14.47
N GLY A 34 -4.59 -15.26 13.75
CA GLY A 34 -5.78 -14.64 14.34
C GLY A 34 -5.56 -13.25 14.94
N VAL A 35 -4.41 -12.62 14.68
CA VAL A 35 -4.04 -11.31 15.27
C VAL A 35 -4.74 -10.15 14.55
N ILE A 36 -4.88 -10.24 13.22
CA ILE A 36 -5.51 -9.20 12.40
C ILE A 36 -6.45 -9.80 11.36
N GLY A 37 -7.32 -8.95 10.79
CA GLY A 37 -8.17 -9.34 9.68
C GLY A 37 -7.37 -9.71 8.42
N LYS A 38 -7.82 -10.76 7.72
CA LYS A 38 -7.24 -11.21 6.45
C LYS A 38 -7.56 -10.22 5.34
N LEU A 39 -6.54 -9.85 4.55
CA LEU A 39 -6.71 -9.08 3.32
C LEU A 39 -7.62 -9.83 2.34
N ASN A 40 -8.71 -9.20 1.92
CA ASN A 40 -9.66 -9.77 0.98
C ASN A 40 -9.51 -9.11 -0.40
N LEU A 41 -8.66 -9.68 -1.25
CA LEU A 41 -8.42 -9.16 -2.60
C LEU A 41 -9.63 -9.33 -3.52
N VAL A 42 -10.47 -10.35 -3.31
CA VAL A 42 -11.72 -10.52 -4.06
C VAL A 42 -12.66 -9.35 -3.79
N PHE A 43 -12.78 -8.95 -2.52
CA PHE A 43 -13.55 -7.76 -2.12
C PHE A 43 -13.03 -6.49 -2.81
N ILE A 44 -11.71 -6.27 -2.81
CA ILE A 44 -11.09 -5.12 -3.48
C ILE A 44 -11.40 -5.14 -4.98
N GLY A 45 -11.30 -6.30 -5.64
CA GLY A 45 -11.60 -6.41 -7.07
C GLY A 45 -13.05 -6.14 -7.40
N ASN A 46 -13.99 -6.66 -6.61
CA ASN A 46 -15.41 -6.33 -6.75
C ASN A 46 -15.65 -4.83 -6.60
N LEU A 47 -15.08 -4.22 -5.56
CA LEU A 47 -15.24 -2.79 -5.29
C LEU A 47 -14.69 -1.93 -6.44
N VAL A 48 -13.48 -2.22 -6.90
CA VAL A 48 -12.83 -1.48 -8.00
C VAL A 48 -13.60 -1.64 -9.30
N ASN A 49 -14.16 -2.82 -9.58
CA ASN A 49 -15.04 -3.00 -10.72
C ASN A 49 -16.25 -2.06 -10.65
N GLN A 50 -16.92 -1.99 -9.49
CA GLN A 50 -18.08 -1.12 -9.32
C GLN A 50 -17.72 0.38 -9.42
N TRP A 51 -16.58 0.78 -8.87
CA TRP A 51 -16.06 2.13 -9.03
C TRP A 51 -15.82 2.48 -10.50
N GLY A 52 -15.31 1.53 -11.29
CA GLY A 52 -15.18 1.68 -12.75
C GLY A 52 -16.52 1.86 -13.48
N GLN A 53 -17.62 1.43 -12.88
CA GLN A 53 -19.00 1.58 -13.38
C GLN A 53 -19.71 2.81 -12.78
N GLY A 54 -19.02 3.65 -12.00
CA GLY A 54 -19.58 4.84 -11.37
C GLY A 54 -20.37 4.58 -10.07
N GLN A 55 -20.34 3.36 -9.55
CA GLN A 55 -21.01 2.99 -8.30
C GLN A 55 -20.01 3.03 -7.15
N PHE A 56 -19.96 4.14 -6.42
CA PHE A 56 -18.91 4.39 -5.42
C PHE A 56 -19.30 4.05 -3.97
N LEU A 57 -20.60 4.10 -3.66
CA LEU A 57 -21.12 4.03 -2.29
C LEU A 57 -22.01 2.80 -2.11
N PHE A 58 -21.78 2.07 -1.02
CA PHE A 58 -22.52 0.88 -0.61
C PHE A 58 -22.87 0.98 0.86
N LEU A 59 -24.08 0.55 1.23
CA LEU A 59 -24.55 0.61 2.62
C LEU A 59 -23.88 -0.46 3.49
N ARG A 60 -23.49 -1.60 2.89
CA ARG A 60 -22.82 -2.70 3.58
C ARG A 60 -21.81 -3.35 2.64
N PRO A 61 -20.74 -3.98 3.19
CA PRO A 61 -19.76 -4.71 2.37
C PRO A 61 -20.38 -5.80 1.48
N GLY A 62 -21.47 -6.43 1.95
CA GLY A 62 -22.18 -7.49 1.23
C GLY A 62 -23.05 -7.00 0.07
N ASP A 63 -23.28 -5.69 -0.05
CA ASP A 63 -24.08 -5.12 -1.14
C ASP A 63 -23.27 -4.94 -2.43
N ILE A 64 -21.93 -5.12 -2.37
CA ILE A 64 -21.05 -5.02 -3.52
C ILE A 64 -21.24 -6.26 -4.41
N PRO A 65 -21.69 -6.09 -5.66
CA PRO A 65 -21.85 -7.20 -6.60
C PRO A 65 -20.55 -7.98 -6.81
N GLN A 66 -20.66 -9.30 -6.83
CA GLN A 66 -19.55 -10.18 -7.17
C GLN A 66 -19.33 -10.19 -8.69
N VAL A 67 -18.08 -10.09 -9.12
CA VAL A 67 -17.75 -10.13 -10.56
C VAL A 67 -16.80 -11.26 -10.91
N PRO A 68 -16.87 -11.77 -12.16
CA PRO A 68 -15.84 -12.67 -12.68
C PRO A 68 -14.46 -12.02 -12.58
N HIS A 69 -13.43 -12.81 -12.28
CA HIS A 69 -12.04 -12.35 -12.18
C HIS A 69 -11.75 -11.29 -11.10
N ALA A 70 -12.63 -11.10 -10.12
CA ALA A 70 -12.43 -10.17 -9.00
C ALA A 70 -11.07 -10.36 -8.31
N LEU A 71 -10.56 -11.58 -8.18
CA LEU A 71 -9.23 -11.81 -7.61
C LEU A 71 -8.11 -11.12 -8.43
N LEU A 72 -8.15 -11.24 -9.76
CA LEU A 72 -7.17 -10.62 -10.65
C LEU A 72 -7.25 -9.10 -10.59
N LEU A 73 -8.47 -8.55 -10.62
CA LEU A 73 -8.70 -7.10 -10.45
C LEU A 73 -8.20 -6.61 -9.09
N GLY A 74 -8.43 -7.40 -8.03
CA GLY A 74 -7.96 -7.11 -6.69
C GLY A 74 -6.45 -7.01 -6.60
N TYR A 75 -5.73 -8.02 -7.12
CA TYR A 75 -4.27 -7.96 -7.22
C TYR A 75 -3.80 -6.77 -8.06
N GLY A 76 -4.41 -6.57 -9.23
CA GLY A 76 -4.06 -5.46 -10.12
C GLY A 76 -4.18 -4.10 -9.44
N ALA A 77 -5.32 -3.83 -8.81
CA ALA A 77 -5.57 -2.58 -8.09
C ALA A 77 -4.64 -2.41 -6.88
N HIS A 78 -4.41 -3.48 -6.12
CA HIS A 78 -3.56 -3.46 -4.92
C HIS A 78 -2.11 -3.13 -5.25
N TYR A 79 -1.54 -3.81 -6.25
CA TYR A 79 -0.16 -3.57 -6.68
C TYR A 79 -0.01 -2.25 -7.42
N PHE A 80 -1.02 -1.84 -8.20
CA PHE A 80 -1.04 -0.52 -8.82
C PHE A 80 -1.02 0.59 -7.76
N ALA A 81 -1.85 0.51 -6.73
CA ALA A 81 -1.87 1.47 -5.63
C ALA A 81 -0.50 1.52 -4.93
N GLY A 82 0.11 0.36 -4.63
CA GLY A 82 1.46 0.29 -4.06
C GLY A 82 2.51 1.00 -4.93
N ILE A 83 2.52 0.73 -6.24
CA ILE A 83 3.45 1.39 -7.17
C ILE A 83 3.26 2.92 -7.15
N VAL A 84 2.01 3.39 -7.27
CA VAL A 84 1.70 4.83 -7.27
C VAL A 84 2.12 5.49 -5.97
N LEU A 85 1.80 4.90 -4.81
CA LEU A 85 2.18 5.43 -3.50
C LEU A 85 3.71 5.45 -3.33
N ALA A 86 4.43 4.43 -3.78
CA ALA A 86 5.89 4.43 -3.74
C ALA A 86 6.49 5.56 -4.59
N LEU A 87 5.98 5.77 -5.81
CA LEU A 87 6.41 6.86 -6.67
C LEU A 87 6.20 8.22 -5.99
N LEU A 88 5.02 8.45 -5.41
CA LEU A 88 4.73 9.68 -4.67
C LEU A 88 5.70 9.89 -3.50
N PHE A 89 5.97 8.83 -2.73
CA PHE A 89 6.92 8.89 -1.63
C PHE A 89 8.32 9.28 -2.11
N TYR A 90 8.88 8.60 -3.11
CA TYR A 90 10.27 8.84 -3.50
C TYR A 90 10.49 10.17 -4.22
N TYR A 91 9.53 10.59 -5.05
CA TYR A 91 9.64 11.85 -5.79
C TYR A 91 9.40 13.08 -4.92
N PHE A 92 8.43 13.04 -4.01
CA PHE A 92 8.02 14.25 -3.27
C PHE A 92 8.52 14.29 -1.83
N ILE A 93 8.74 13.14 -1.20
CA ILE A 93 9.09 13.08 0.22
C ILE A 93 10.56 12.67 0.39
N PHE A 94 10.99 11.58 -0.22
CA PHE A 94 12.33 11.05 0.02
C PHE A 94 13.43 11.92 -0.61
N SER A 95 13.19 12.47 -1.80
CA SER A 95 14.13 13.35 -2.51
C SER A 95 14.41 14.66 -1.76
N VAL A 96 13.37 15.26 -1.16
CA VAL A 96 13.41 16.57 -0.51
C VAL A 96 14.19 16.52 0.82
N TYR A 97 14.15 15.39 1.54
CA TYR A 97 14.66 15.30 2.91
C TYR A 97 15.88 14.35 3.07
N HIS A 98 16.88 14.48 2.17
CA HIS A 98 18.12 13.68 1.99
C HIS A 98 18.68 12.87 3.21
N PRO A 99 19.38 11.73 3.00
CA PRO A 99 19.20 10.55 3.85
C PRO A 99 20.30 10.40 4.90
N ARG A 100 19.86 10.19 6.15
CA ARG A 100 20.40 9.16 7.05
C ARG A 100 19.68 9.18 8.38
N ARG A 101 19.37 10.37 8.89
CA ARG A 101 18.69 10.51 10.19
C ARG A 101 17.17 10.50 10.00
N GLY A 102 16.51 9.50 10.57
CA GLY A 102 15.04 9.39 10.62
C GLY A 102 14.34 8.97 9.32
N ALA A 103 15.08 8.49 8.31
CA ALA A 103 14.48 8.08 7.03
C ALA A 103 13.45 6.93 7.19
N LEU A 104 13.74 5.93 8.03
CA LEU A 104 12.79 4.87 8.36
C LEU A 104 11.54 5.41 9.06
N CYS A 105 11.71 6.31 10.04
CA CYS A 105 10.58 6.91 10.76
C CYS A 105 9.66 7.68 9.80
N ARG A 106 10.22 8.48 8.89
CA ARG A 106 9.44 9.19 7.85
C ARG A 106 8.70 8.22 6.94
N ALA A 107 9.33 7.12 6.53
CA ALA A 107 8.71 6.12 5.67
C ALA A 107 7.55 5.40 6.38
N VAL A 108 7.69 5.07 7.66
CA VAL A 108 6.61 4.49 8.48
C VAL A 108 5.47 5.48 8.68
N ILE A 109 5.75 6.74 9.01
CA ILE A 109 4.74 7.80 9.11
C ILE A 109 3.99 7.94 7.78
N TYR A 110 4.71 7.94 6.66
CA TYR A 110 4.10 7.98 5.34
C TYR A 110 3.16 6.79 5.11
N GLY A 111 3.60 5.58 5.44
CA GLY A 111 2.74 4.38 5.41
C GLY A 111 1.48 4.58 6.25
N LEU A 112 1.61 5.00 7.50
CA LEU A 112 0.46 5.28 8.36
C LEU A 112 -0.49 6.34 7.76
N VAL A 113 0.02 7.37 7.09
CA VAL A 113 -0.82 8.34 6.35
C VAL A 113 -1.55 7.68 5.19
N CYS A 114 -0.91 6.76 4.44
CA CYS A 114 -1.60 6.00 3.39
C CYS A 114 -2.77 5.17 3.91
N SER A 115 -2.73 4.71 5.18
CA SER A 115 -3.85 3.98 5.79
C SER A 115 -5.14 4.80 5.83
N LEU A 116 -5.06 6.14 5.81
CA LEU A 116 -6.22 7.03 5.75
C LEU A 116 -7.05 6.83 4.47
N ILE A 117 -6.47 6.32 3.38
CA ILE A 117 -7.23 5.94 2.19
C ILE A 117 -8.27 4.89 2.55
N SER A 118 -7.85 3.85 3.28
CA SER A 118 -8.78 2.82 3.72
C SER A 118 -9.72 3.35 4.81
N LEU A 119 -9.16 4.00 5.83
CA LEU A 119 -9.88 4.39 7.04
C LEU A 119 -10.91 5.52 6.82
N CYS A 120 -10.65 6.42 5.88
CA CYS A 120 -11.46 7.62 5.66
C CYS A 120 -12.16 7.66 4.30
N LEU A 121 -11.78 6.82 3.33
CA LEU A 121 -12.43 6.76 2.01
C LEU A 121 -13.09 5.41 1.77
N ILE A 122 -12.32 4.31 1.79
CA ILE A 122 -12.83 2.98 1.44
C ILE A 122 -13.84 2.47 2.47
N TYR A 123 -13.53 2.53 3.77
CA TYR A 123 -14.42 2.02 4.81
C TYR A 123 -15.75 2.78 4.87
N PRO A 124 -15.78 4.13 4.85
CA PRO A 124 -17.03 4.86 4.72
C PRO A 124 -17.79 4.53 3.43
N SER A 125 -17.10 4.34 2.29
CA SER A 125 -17.77 4.08 1.01
C SER A 125 -18.44 2.71 0.93
N VAL A 126 -18.13 1.79 1.85
CA VAL A 126 -18.72 0.44 1.91
C VAL A 126 -19.54 0.19 3.19
N GLY A 127 -19.88 1.26 3.92
CA GLY A 127 -20.73 1.17 5.11
C GLY A 127 -20.05 0.68 6.38
N LEU A 128 -18.71 0.63 6.40
CA LEU A 128 -17.93 0.30 7.60
C LEU A 128 -17.65 1.52 8.50
N GLY A 129 -18.01 2.72 8.04
CA GLY A 129 -17.82 3.97 8.76
C GLY A 129 -16.36 4.43 8.82
N PHE A 130 -16.13 5.62 9.37
CA PHE A 130 -14.78 6.15 9.56
C PHE A 130 -14.01 5.26 10.53
N PHE A 131 -12.75 4.98 10.19
CA PHE A 131 -11.86 4.11 10.96
C PHE A 131 -12.41 2.69 11.20
N GLY A 132 -13.43 2.26 10.43
CA GLY A 132 -14.08 0.96 10.63
C GLY A 132 -15.02 0.92 11.84
N SER A 133 -15.55 2.07 12.26
CA SER A 133 -16.39 2.20 13.46
C SER A 133 -17.66 1.35 13.47
N ALA A 134 -18.16 0.94 12.29
CA ALA A 134 -19.33 0.05 12.16
C ALA A 134 -18.95 -1.43 12.08
N ALA A 135 -17.66 -1.78 12.18
CA ALA A 135 -17.21 -3.18 12.22
C ALA A 135 -17.35 -3.79 13.62
N SER A 136 -17.36 -5.12 13.69
CA SER A 136 -17.31 -5.86 14.95
C SER A 136 -15.91 -5.79 15.58
N GLY A 137 -15.60 -4.66 16.22
CA GLY A 137 -14.35 -4.44 16.95
C GLY A 137 -13.22 -3.79 16.14
N PRO A 138 -12.02 -3.60 16.75
CA PRO A 138 -10.95 -2.79 16.19
C PRO A 138 -10.12 -3.50 15.11
N GLY A 139 -10.48 -4.74 14.72
CA GLY A 139 -9.64 -5.59 13.86
C GLY A 139 -9.31 -4.96 12.50
N LEU A 140 -10.26 -4.24 11.88
CA LEU A 140 -10.04 -3.56 10.61
C LEU A 140 -9.12 -2.34 10.71
N LEU A 141 -9.22 -1.60 11.82
CA LEU A 141 -8.34 -0.47 12.13
C LEU A 141 -6.91 -0.97 12.33
N VAL A 142 -6.75 -1.96 13.21
CA VAL A 142 -5.44 -2.55 13.52
C VAL A 142 -4.81 -3.17 12.28
N ALA A 143 -5.57 -3.95 11.49
CA ALA A 143 -5.08 -4.52 10.25
C ALA A 143 -4.59 -3.45 9.28
N SER A 144 -5.36 -2.37 9.08
CA SER A 144 -4.97 -1.27 8.19
C SER A 144 -3.68 -0.60 8.66
N LEU A 145 -3.57 -0.27 9.95
CA LEU A 145 -2.39 0.40 10.51
C LEU A 145 -1.14 -0.49 10.44
N VAL A 146 -1.24 -1.76 10.84
CA VAL A 146 -0.11 -2.70 10.81
C VAL A 146 0.39 -2.92 9.39
N ASN A 147 -0.53 -3.21 8.47
CA ASN A 147 -0.19 -3.44 7.06
C ASN A 147 0.53 -2.23 6.46
N HIS A 148 0.01 -1.02 6.67
CA HIS A 148 0.61 0.18 6.09
C HIS A 148 1.89 0.64 6.81
N ALA A 149 2.04 0.37 8.11
CA ALA A 149 3.30 0.57 8.81
C ALA A 149 4.40 -0.33 8.23
N VAL A 150 4.09 -1.61 7.92
CA VAL A 150 4.99 -2.53 7.25
C VAL A 150 5.33 -2.05 5.85
N TYR A 151 4.33 -1.63 5.07
CA TYR A 151 4.55 -1.06 3.74
C TYR A 151 5.54 0.11 3.78
N GLY A 152 5.32 1.07 4.68
CA GLY A 152 6.22 2.21 4.89
C GLY A 152 7.63 1.79 5.35
N LEU A 153 7.72 0.82 6.26
CA LEU A 153 9.00 0.27 6.71
C LEU A 153 9.80 -0.32 5.56
N VAL A 154 9.18 -1.14 4.70
CA VAL A 154 9.84 -1.78 3.57
C VAL A 154 10.28 -0.74 2.54
N LEU A 155 9.47 0.28 2.23
CA LEU A 155 9.91 1.42 1.41
C LEU A 155 11.14 2.11 2.00
N GLY A 156 11.15 2.34 3.32
CA GLY A 156 12.28 2.92 4.03
C GLY A 156 13.55 2.08 3.85
N ILE A 157 13.44 0.76 4.03
CA ILE A 157 14.57 -0.18 3.86
C ILE A 157 15.08 -0.16 2.42
N CYS A 158 14.20 -0.26 1.43
CA CYS A 158 14.55 -0.19 0.00
C CYS A 158 15.27 1.13 -0.36
N GLY A 159 14.80 2.25 0.20
CA GLY A 159 15.38 3.57 -0.05
C GLY A 159 16.75 3.80 0.60
N ILE A 160 17.03 3.12 1.71
CA ILE A 160 18.30 3.22 2.46
C ILE A 160 19.33 2.20 1.94
N TRP A 161 18.88 1.10 1.32
CA TRP A 161 19.75 0.05 0.81
C TRP A 161 20.88 0.62 -0.04
N PRO A 162 22.16 0.26 0.21
CA PRO A 162 23.29 0.95 -0.38
C PRO A 162 23.18 0.96 -1.90
N ARG A 163 23.21 2.16 -2.48
CA ARG A 163 23.58 2.33 -3.89
C ARG A 163 24.94 1.68 -4.03
N ARG A 164 25.04 0.50 -4.65
CA ARG A 164 26.32 0.02 -5.16
C ARG A 164 26.79 1.12 -6.10
N ARG A 165 27.76 1.94 -5.67
CA ARG A 165 28.46 2.83 -6.58
C ARG A 165 29.07 1.89 -7.60
N ALA A 166 28.59 1.92 -8.83
CA ALA A 166 29.39 1.41 -9.93
C ALA A 166 30.68 2.22 -9.88
N VAL A 167 31.75 1.63 -9.36
CA VAL A 167 33.09 2.18 -9.53
C VAL A 167 33.35 2.04 -11.01
N CYS A 168 33.11 3.12 -11.77
CA CYS A 168 33.71 3.24 -13.09
C CYS A 168 35.21 3.30 -12.86
N VAL A 169 35.87 2.15 -12.97
CA VAL A 169 37.31 2.10 -13.18
C VAL A 169 37.50 2.62 -14.60
N LEU A 170 37.85 3.90 -14.72
CA LEU A 170 38.37 4.45 -15.97
C LEU A 170 39.77 3.85 -16.16
N HIS A 171 39.89 2.95 -17.12
CA HIS A 171 41.16 2.62 -17.78
C HIS A 171 41.32 3.51 -19.01
#